data_AF-A0A1H7QD24-F1
#
_entry.id   AF-A0A1H7QD24-F1
#
_cell.length_a   1.000
_cell.length_b   1.000
_cell.length_c   1.000
_cell.angle_alpha   90.00
_cell.angle_beta   90.00
_cell.angle_gamma   90.00
#
_symmetry.space_group_name_H-M   'P 1'
#
loop_
_entity.id
_entity.type
_entity.pdbx_description
1 polymer ?
#
loop_
_entity_poly.entity_id
_entity_poly.type
_entity_poly.pdbx_seq_one_letter_code
_entity_poly.pdbx_strand_id
1 'polypeptide(L)'
;MGIVKISDLMHENLRVAGNALGRSINGQAEHWMRVGMLTELHPELDHREICQLLIQAELSGGLDILAAATAQPAKARSPSAAGKR
;
A
#
# COMPACT_ATOMS: atom_id res chain seq x y z
N MET A 1 -7.76 21.87 0.08
CA MET A 1 -7.31 20.64 0.74
C MET A 1 -7.50 20.80 2.24
N GLY A 2 -8.17 19.86 2.91
CA GLY A 2 -8.29 19.88 4.37
C GLY A 2 -6.96 19.55 5.04
N ILE A 3 -6.59 20.28 6.09
CA ILE A 3 -5.37 20.03 6.86
C ILE A 3 -5.68 18.96 7.90
N VAL A 4 -5.06 17.79 7.80
CA VAL A 4 -5.12 16.76 8.84
C VAL A 4 -4.10 17.09 9.92
N LYS A 5 -4.54 17.27 11.16
CA LYS A 5 -3.65 17.48 12.30
C LYS A 5 -3.11 16.14 12.78
N ILE A 6 -1.80 16.05 12.97
CA ILE A 6 -1.09 14.90 13.56
C ILE A 6 -0.19 15.40 14.69
N SER A 7 0.28 14.51 15.56
CA SER A 7 1.22 14.90 16.62
C SER A 7 2.59 15.28 16.06
N ASP A 8 3.32 16.14 16.77
CA ASP A 8 4.68 16.57 16.38
C ASP A 8 5.62 15.37 16.21
N LEU A 9 5.51 14.38 17.10
CA LEU A 9 6.27 13.13 17.00
C LEU A 9 5.98 12.39 15.68
N MET A 10 4.71 12.33 15.26
CA MET A 10 4.34 11.66 14.02
C MET A 10 4.82 12.46 12.79
N HIS A 11 4.79 13.79 12.86
CA HIS A 11 5.34 14.64 11.82
C HIS A 11 6.86 14.42 11.64
N GLU A 12 7.60 14.31 12.74
CA GLU A 12 9.03 13.99 12.69
C GLU A 12 9.31 12.59 12.14
N ASN A 13 8.51 11.59 12.52
CA ASN A 13 8.61 10.24 11.96
C ASN A 13 8.39 10.23 10.44
N LEU A 14 7.40 10.97 9.94
CA LEU A 14 7.16 11.14 8.51
C LEU A 14 8.33 11.81 7.79
N ARG A 15 8.94 12.83 8.41
CA ARG A 15 10.11 13.52 7.86
C ARG A 15 11.30 12.59 7.73
N VAL A 16 11.61 11.81 8.77
CA VAL A 16 12.72 10.85 8.76
C VAL A 16 12.47 9.75 7.74
N ALA A 17 11.30 9.12 7.76
CA ALA A 17 10.96 8.04 6.84
C ALA A 17 10.90 8.52 5.38
N GLY A 18 10.31 9.70 5.13
CA GLY A 18 10.23 10.30 3.81
C GLY A 18 11.62 10.55 3.22
N ASN A 19 12.52 11.17 4.00
CA ASN A 19 13.90 11.38 3.59
C ASN A 19 14.64 10.05 3.29
N ALA A 20 14.45 9.03 4.14
CA ALA A 20 15.09 7.73 3.95
C ALA A 20 14.56 6.97 2.71
N LEU A 21 13.28 7.13 2.38
CA LEU A 21 12.60 6.42 1.30
C LEU A 21 12.45 7.26 0.02
N GLY A 22 13.06 8.45 -0.03
CA GLY A 22 13.04 9.34 -1.20
C GLY A 22 11.66 9.93 -1.52
N ARG A 23 10.81 10.15 -0.51
CA ARG A 23 9.48 10.75 -0.66
C ARG A 23 9.37 12.10 0.05
N SER A 24 8.48 12.97 -0.44
CA SER A 24 8.06 14.15 0.34
C SER A 24 7.33 13.72 1.61
N ILE A 25 7.22 14.62 2.60
CA ILE A 25 6.48 14.35 3.85
C ILE A 25 5.03 13.94 3.54
N ASN A 26 4.36 14.67 2.65
CA ASN A 26 3.00 14.33 2.22
C ASN A 26 2.95 12.99 1.47
N GLY A 27 3.91 12.73 0.59
CA GLY A 27 3.96 11.45 -0.13
C GLY A 27 4.19 10.25 0.80
N GLN A 28 4.98 10.43 1.85
CA GLN A 28 5.17 9.40 2.88
C GLN A 28 3.91 9.22 3.74
N ALA A 29 3.23 10.32 4.09
CA ALA A 29 1.96 10.26 4.83
C ALA A 29 0.89 9.54 4.01
N GLU A 30 0.74 9.90 2.73
CA GLU A 30 -0.16 9.23 1.80
C GLU A 30 0.15 7.73 1.70
N HIS A 31 1.43 7.37 1.56
CA HIS A 31 1.82 5.96 1.49
C HIS A 31 1.41 5.18 2.75
N TRP A 32 1.66 5.71 3.95
CA TRP A 32 1.23 5.05 5.19
C TRP A 32 -0.29 4.96 5.34
N MET A 33 -1.03 6.02 4.97
CA MET A 33 -2.49 6.00 4.99
C MET A 33 -3.06 4.94 4.05
N ARG A 34 -2.47 4.80 2.86
CA ARG A 34 -2.86 3.81 1.85
C ARG A 34 -2.58 2.38 2.31
N VAL A 35 -1.38 2.13 2.82
CA VAL A 35 -1.01 0.81 3.38
C VAL A 35 -1.94 0.47 4.54
N GLY A 36 -2.12 1.39 5.50
CA GLY A 36 -2.99 1.16 6.66
C GLY A 36 -4.43 0.86 6.25
N MET A 37 -5.01 1.63 5.31
CA MET A 37 -6.36 1.37 4.82
C MET A 37 -6.50 -0.01 4.17
N LEU A 38 -5.54 -0.40 3.31
CA LEU A 38 -5.59 -1.72 2.66
C LEU A 38 -5.39 -2.86 3.65
N THR A 39 -4.55 -2.70 4.67
CA THR A 39 -4.38 -3.70 5.73
C THR A 39 -5.63 -3.89 6.57
N GLU A 40 -6.38 -2.80 6.85
CA GLU A 40 -7.67 -2.90 7.55
C GLU A 40 -8.75 -3.59 6.71
N LEU A 41 -8.75 -3.36 5.39
CA LEU A 41 -9.73 -3.96 4.47
C LEU A 41 -9.38 -5.41 4.09
N HIS A 42 -8.10 -5.76 4.14
CA HIS A 42 -7.57 -7.08 3.78
C HIS A 42 -6.61 -7.61 4.85
N PRO A 43 -7.12 -7.96 6.05
CA PRO A 43 -6.29 -8.45 7.16
C PRO A 43 -5.56 -9.77 6.85
N GLU A 44 -5.98 -10.49 5.81
CA GLU A 44 -5.36 -11.73 5.32
C GLU A 44 -4.13 -11.51 4.44
N LEU A 45 -3.93 -10.30 3.91
CA LEU A 45 -2.82 -10.01 3.00
C LEU A 45 -1.56 -9.58 3.75
N ASP A 46 -0.43 -10.07 3.28
CA ASP A 46 0.86 -9.62 3.79
C ASP A 46 1.30 -8.27 3.18
N HIS A 47 2.32 -7.65 3.76
CA HIS A 47 2.83 -6.36 3.28
C HIS A 47 3.25 -6.37 1.81
N ARG A 48 3.77 -7.51 1.31
CA ARG A 48 4.18 -7.63 -0.10
C ARG A 48 2.97 -7.60 -1.01
N GLU A 49 1.90 -8.30 -0.66
CA GLU A 49 0.64 -8.31 -1.40
C GLU A 49 -0.01 -6.93 -1.41
N ILE A 50 -0.03 -6.23 -0.27
CA ILE A 50 -0.50 -4.83 -0.18
C ILE A 50 0.30 -3.91 -1.12
N CYS A 51 1.63 -4.05 -1.17
CA CYS A 51 2.46 -3.26 -2.09
C CYS A 51 2.14 -3.56 -3.56
N GLN A 52 1.87 -4.82 -3.90
CA GLN A 52 1.46 -5.20 -5.26
C GLN A 52 0.12 -4.57 -5.64
N LEU A 53 -0.86 -4.57 -4.73
CA LEU A 53 -2.15 -3.90 -4.96
C LEU A 53 -1.97 -2.40 -5.26
N LEU A 54 -1.13 -1.71 -4.48
CA LEU A 54 -0.84 -0.29 -4.72
C LEU A 54 -0.22 -0.05 -6.10
N ILE A 55 0.72 -0.89 -6.53
CA ILE A 55 1.35 -0.77 -7.85
C ILE A 55 0.32 -1.04 -8.96
N GLN A 56 -0.53 -2.06 -8.82
CA GLN A 56 -1.56 -2.37 -9.80
C GLN A 56 -2.60 -1.25 -9.92
N ALA A 57 -2.99 -0.64 -8.79
CA ALA A 57 -3.88 0.51 -8.78
C ALA A 57 -3.30 1.68 -9.57
N GLU A 58 -2.02 2.02 -9.34
CA GLU A 58 -1.34 3.10 -10.07
C GLU A 58 -1.31 2.83 -11.58
N LEU A 59 -0.94 1.61 -11.97
CA LEU A 59 -0.90 1.18 -13.37
C LEU A 59 -2.28 1.21 -14.05
N SER A 60 -3.37 1.09 -13.29
CA SER A 60 -4.75 1.09 -13.81
C SER A 60 -5.29 2.48 -14.17
N GLY A 61 -4.47 3.53 -14.08
CA GLY A 61 -4.82 4.88 -14.54
C GLY A 61 -5.11 5.87 -13.42
N GLY A 62 -4.70 5.55 -12.19
CA GLY A 62 -4.80 6.44 -11.04
C GLY A 62 -4.99 5.65 -9.75
N LEU A 63 -4.35 6.10 -8.68
CA LEU A 63 -4.38 5.43 -7.39
C LEU A 63 -5.73 5.62 -6.66
N ASP A 64 -6.80 5.03 -7.18
CA ASP A 64 -8.06 4.88 -6.45
C ASP A 64 -7.94 3.70 -5.47
N ILE A 65 -7.71 4.03 -4.20
CA ILE A 65 -7.60 3.04 -3.13
C ILE A 65 -8.86 2.19 -2.96
N LEU A 66 -10.05 2.77 -3.17
CA LEU A 66 -11.30 2.03 -3.02
C LEU A 66 -11.43 1.01 -4.15
N ALA A 67 -11.07 1.41 -5.37
CA ALA A 67 -10.97 0.46 -6.47
C ALA A 67 -9.93 -0.63 -6.17
N ALA A 68 -8.75 -0.27 -5.64
CA ALA A 68 -7.70 -1.21 -5.27
C ALA A 68 -8.13 -2.21 -4.19
N ALA A 69 -8.94 -1.79 -3.22
CA ALA A 69 -9.47 -2.64 -2.16
C ALA A 69 -10.58 -3.59 -2.64
N THR A 70 -11.27 -3.25 -3.73
CA THR A 70 -12.27 -4.16 -4.32
C THR A 70 -11.67 -5.11 -5.37
N ALA A 71 -10.48 -4.80 -5.87
CA ALA A 71 -9.77 -5.64 -6.81
C ALA A 71 -9.28 -6.91 -6.10
N GLN A 72 -9.74 -8.08 -6.54
CA GLN A 72 -9.21 -9.33 -6.01
C GLN A 72 -7.71 -9.42 -6.32
N PRO A 73 -6.85 -9.61 -5.30
CA PRO A 73 -5.45 -9.88 -5.55
C PRO A 73 -5.39 -11.14 -6.43
N ALA A 74 -4.70 -11.04 -7.57
CA ALA A 74 -4.56 -12.15 -8.49
C ALA A 74 -3.96 -13.32 -7.72
N LYS A 75 -4.79 -14.31 -7.37
CA LYS A 75 -4.41 -15.47 -6.58
C LYS A 75 -3.11 -16.02 -7.16
N ALA A 76 -2.02 -15.92 -6.39
CA ALA A 76 -0.72 -16.40 -6.83
C ALA A 76 -0.91 -17.84 -7.32
N ARG A 77 -0.64 -18.09 -8.61
CA ARG A 77 -0.69 -19.43 -9.18
C ARG A 77 0.16 -20.32 -8.28
N SER A 78 -0.48 -21.20 -7.51
CA SER A 78 0.21 -22.31 -6.88
C SER A 78 0.99 -23.02 -7.98
N PRO A 79 2.30 -23.30 -7.82
CA PRO A 79 2.97 -24.20 -8.74
C PRO A 79 2.27 -25.55 -8.59
N SER A 80 1.33 -25.82 -9.50
CA SER A 80 0.69 -27.13 -9.62
C SER A 80 1.81 -28.14 -9.71
N ALA A 81 1.79 -29.08 -8.77
CA ALA A 81 2.72 -30.19 -8.66
C ALA A 81 3.14 -30.69 -10.05
N ALA A 82 4.44 -30.56 -10.35
CA ALA A 82 5.08 -31.29 -11.45
C ALA A 82 5.12 -32.78 -11.05
N GLY A 83 3.95 -33.41 -11.14
CA GLY A 83 3.79 -34.84 -11.00
C GLY A 83 4.23 -35.55 -12.28
N LYS A 84 5.33 -36.28 -12.16
CA LYS A 84 5.62 -37.57 -12.81
C LYS A 84 5.43 -37.67 -14.32
N ARG A 85 6.54 -37.69 -15.06
CA ARG A 85 6.88 -38.75 -16.03
C ARG A 85 8.37 -39.01 -15.99
#